data_AF-A0A382L203-F1
#
_entry.id   AF-A0A382L203-F1
#
_cell.length_a   1.000
_cell.length_b   1.000
_cell.length_c   1.000
_cell.angle_alpha   90.00
_cell.angle_beta   90.00
_cell.angle_gamma   90.00
#
_symmetry.space_group_name_H-M   'P 1'
#
loop_
_entity.id
_entity.type
_entity.pdbx_description
1 polymer ?
#
loop_
_entity_poly.entity_id
_entity_poly.type
_entity_poly.pdbx_seq_one_letter_code
_entity_poly.pdbx_strand_id
1 'polypeptide(L)'
;MTVCLTMKRTIQIISSLLTISVVLLIGCSNGTRIDNEQAAKDFQPEIDELKERLAQLESRLTDIEKAAPAPDTKVSGTVVEPPSMTIWSAAAKGNRKEIELHIVAGTDLNSPDNIGQAALHHAAANNHTYIIKLLLANGADANVTDNKGDTALDWAKSWNRTEVA
;
A
#
# COMPACT_ATOMS: atom_id res chain seq x y z
N MET A 1 -2.28 -8.14 -9.82
CA MET A 1 -3.60 -8.60 -10.30
C MET A 1 -4.40 -9.39 -9.25
N THR A 2 -3.74 -10.21 -8.40
CA THR A 2 -4.40 -11.02 -7.35
C THR A 2 -5.08 -10.20 -6.25
N VAL A 3 -4.49 -9.08 -5.82
CA VAL A 3 -5.04 -8.21 -4.75
C VAL A 3 -6.35 -7.51 -5.16
N CYS A 4 -6.47 -7.09 -6.42
CA CYS A 4 -7.68 -6.44 -6.95
C CYS A 4 -8.85 -7.45 -7.05
N LEU A 5 -8.57 -8.70 -7.43
CA LEU A 5 -9.57 -9.78 -7.47
C LEU A 5 -10.05 -10.17 -6.07
N THR A 6 -9.15 -10.22 -5.08
CA THR A 6 -9.54 -10.48 -3.69
C THR A 6 -10.36 -9.31 -3.14
N MET A 7 -10.00 -8.05 -3.42
CA MET A 7 -10.75 -6.89 -2.96
C MET A 7 -12.15 -6.82 -3.56
N LYS A 8 -12.29 -7.05 -4.88
CA LYS A 8 -13.60 -7.11 -5.56
C LYS A 8 -14.47 -8.25 -5.02
N ARG A 9 -13.90 -9.45 -4.80
CA ARG A 9 -14.63 -10.56 -4.18
C ARG A 9 -15.09 -10.25 -2.75
N THR A 10 -14.24 -9.62 -1.94
CA THR A 10 -14.60 -9.26 -0.56
C THR A 10 -15.70 -8.20 -0.51
N ILE A 11 -15.65 -7.19 -1.38
CA ILE A 11 -16.71 -6.16 -1.48
C ILE A 11 -18.05 -6.80 -1.91
N GLN A 12 -18.02 -7.71 -2.87
CA GLN A 12 -19.23 -8.38 -3.38
C GLN A 12 -19.86 -9.33 -2.35
N ILE A 13 -19.03 -10.01 -1.55
CA ILE A 13 -19.48 -10.82 -0.41
C ILE A 13 -20.11 -9.95 0.67
N ILE A 14 -19.52 -8.81 1.02
CA ILE A 14 -20.07 -7.87 2.01
C ILE A 14 -21.39 -7.28 1.54
N SER A 15 -21.51 -6.91 0.26
CA SER A 15 -22.77 -6.42 -0.33
C SER A 15 -23.88 -7.47 -0.26
N SER A 16 -23.57 -8.73 -0.56
CA SER A 16 -24.52 -9.85 -0.48
C SER A 16 -24.93 -10.19 0.96
N LEU A 17 -24.01 -10.05 1.92
CA LEU A 17 -24.30 -10.24 3.34
C LEU A 17 -25.15 -9.10 3.92
N LEU A 18 -24.92 -7.86 3.50
CA LEU A 18 -25.69 -6.70 3.94
C LEU A 18 -27.15 -6.80 3.48
N THR A 19 -27.39 -7.23 2.23
CA THR A 19 -28.75 -7.43 1.71
C THR A 19 -29.49 -8.55 2.45
N ILE A 20 -28.82 -9.68 2.72
CA ILE A 20 -29.41 -10.79 3.49
C ILE A 20 -29.73 -10.37 4.93
N SER A 21 -28.84 -9.60 5.58
CA SER A 21 -29.02 -9.17 6.97
C SER A 21 -30.16 -8.16 7.12
N VAL A 22 -30.30 -7.22 6.18
CA VAL A 22 -31.43 -6.25 6.17
C VAL A 22 -32.76 -6.99 5.99
N VAL A 23 -32.83 -7.99 5.09
CA VAL A 23 -34.02 -8.82 4.91
C VAL A 23 -34.38 -9.62 6.17
N LEU A 24 -33.39 -10.17 6.88
CA LEU A 24 -33.61 -10.92 8.13
C LEU A 24 -34.01 -10.05 9.32
N LEU A 25 -33.40 -8.85 9.47
CA LEU A 25 -33.68 -7.93 10.58
C LEU A 25 -35.09 -7.33 10.50
N ILE A 26 -35.59 -7.05 9.29
CA ILE A 26 -36.96 -6.56 9.09
C ILE A 26 -37.98 -7.65 9.45
N GLY A 27 -37.65 -8.92 9.24
CA GLY A 27 -38.46 -10.06 9.68
C GLY A 27 -38.55 -10.21 11.21
N CYS A 28 -37.59 -9.68 11.97
CA CYS A 28 -37.57 -9.78 13.43
C CYS A 28 -38.24 -8.59 14.15
N SER A 29 -38.15 -7.38 13.60
CA SER A 29 -38.59 -6.16 14.31
C SER A 29 -40.10 -5.94 14.37
N ASN A 30 -40.87 -6.48 13.41
CA ASN A 30 -42.27 -6.05 13.23
C ASN A 30 -43.35 -7.02 13.72
N GLY A 31 -43.02 -8.21 14.22
CA GLY A 31 -43.98 -9.12 14.91
C GLY A 31 -45.28 -9.43 14.13
N THR A 32 -45.34 -9.09 12.85
CA THR A 32 -46.54 -9.08 12.02
C THR A 32 -46.27 -9.99 10.82
N ARG A 33 -47.23 -10.88 10.53
CA ARG A 33 -47.29 -11.66 9.30
C ARG A 33 -47.49 -10.70 8.13
N ILE A 34 -46.43 -10.06 7.68
CA ILE A 34 -46.41 -9.33 6.42
C ILE A 34 -46.20 -10.40 5.35
N ASP A 35 -47.17 -10.52 4.45
CA ASP A 35 -47.09 -11.34 3.25
C ASP A 35 -45.84 -10.88 2.48
N ASN A 36 -44.82 -11.74 2.57
CA ASN A 36 -43.40 -11.55 2.20
C ASN A 36 -43.18 -11.02 0.78
N GLU A 37 -44.22 -10.99 -0.05
CA GLU A 37 -44.16 -10.65 -1.46
C GLU A 37 -44.52 -9.17 -1.76
N GLN A 38 -45.30 -8.49 -0.91
CA GLN A 38 -45.64 -7.08 -1.10
C GLN A 38 -44.59 -6.16 -0.47
N ALA A 39 -44.12 -6.48 0.74
CA ALA A 39 -43.01 -5.74 1.36
C ALA A 39 -41.71 -5.86 0.53
N ALA A 40 -41.46 -7.00 -0.12
CA ALA A 40 -40.33 -7.15 -1.03
C ALA A 40 -40.42 -6.22 -2.26
N LYS A 41 -41.63 -5.90 -2.74
CA LYS A 41 -41.86 -4.99 -3.87
C LYS A 41 -41.71 -3.52 -3.47
N ASP A 42 -42.15 -3.16 -2.27
CA ASP A 42 -42.15 -1.77 -1.81
C ASP A 42 -40.73 -1.25 -1.50
N PHE A 43 -39.80 -2.12 -1.07
CA PHE A 43 -38.39 -1.78 -0.81
C PHE A 43 -37.45 -2.07 -1.98
N GLN A 44 -37.93 -2.70 -3.04
CA GLN A 44 -37.19 -2.92 -4.29
C GLN A 44 -36.61 -1.62 -4.89
N PRO A 45 -37.32 -0.47 -4.94
CA PRO A 45 -36.75 0.77 -5.47
C PRO A 45 -35.57 1.30 -4.65
N GLU A 46 -35.59 1.16 -3.32
CA GLU A 46 -34.47 1.58 -2.45
C GLU A 46 -33.25 0.67 -2.63
N ILE A 47 -33.46 -0.63 -2.83
CA ILE A 47 -32.39 -1.58 -3.15
C ILE A 47 -31.78 -1.25 -4.51
N ASP A 48 -32.61 -0.91 -5.51
CA ASP A 48 -32.12 -0.59 -6.84
C ASP A 48 -31.41 0.77 -6.88
N GLU A 49 -31.84 1.75 -6.07
CA GLU A 49 -31.10 3.00 -5.85
C GLU A 49 -29.76 2.75 -5.16
N LEU A 50 -29.70 1.87 -4.15
CA LEU A 50 -28.45 1.50 -3.47
C LEU A 50 -27.49 0.76 -4.40
N LYS A 51 -27.99 -0.11 -5.28
CA LYS A 51 -27.18 -0.78 -6.31
C LYS A 51 -26.62 0.22 -7.32
N GLU A 52 -27.43 1.17 -7.77
CA GLU A 52 -26.99 2.22 -8.70
C GLU A 52 -25.91 3.10 -8.06
N ARG A 53 -26.08 3.47 -6.77
CA ARG A 53 -25.06 4.20 -6.01
C ARG A 53 -23.79 3.39 -5.82
N LEU A 54 -23.90 2.07 -5.62
CA LEU A 54 -22.74 1.18 -5.53
C LEU A 54 -22.02 1.08 -6.87
N ALA A 55 -22.74 0.95 -7.98
CA ALA A 55 -22.19 0.94 -9.34
C ALA A 55 -21.49 2.25 -9.69
N GLN A 56 -22.06 3.40 -9.27
CA GLN A 56 -21.41 4.70 -9.40
C GLN A 56 -20.13 4.79 -8.56
N LEU A 57 -20.12 4.23 -7.34
CA LEU A 57 -18.91 4.16 -6.51
C LEU A 57 -17.85 3.24 -7.12
N GLU A 58 -18.23 2.10 -7.68
CA GLU A 58 -17.32 1.19 -8.37
C GLU A 58 -16.73 1.83 -9.64
N SER A 59 -17.55 2.53 -10.43
CA SER A 59 -17.07 3.31 -11.59
C SER A 59 -16.08 4.39 -11.15
N ARG A 60 -16.41 5.14 -10.09
CA ARG A 60 -15.51 6.14 -9.53
C ARG A 60 -14.23 5.53 -8.98
N LEU A 61 -14.29 4.33 -8.39
CA LEU A 61 -13.11 3.61 -7.92
C LEU A 61 -12.24 3.19 -9.11
N THR A 62 -12.82 2.72 -10.22
CA THR A 62 -12.06 2.42 -11.44
C THR A 62 -11.45 3.65 -12.10
N ASP A 63 -12.15 4.79 -12.07
CA ASP A 63 -11.60 6.05 -12.54
C ASP A 63 -10.47 6.53 -11.63
N ILE A 64 -10.57 6.33 -10.31
CA ILE A 64 -9.50 6.61 -9.35
C ILE A 64 -8.38 5.59 -9.47
N GLU A 65 -8.60 4.32 -9.79
CA GLU A 65 -7.51 3.36 -10.07
C GLU A 65 -6.77 3.70 -11.38
N LYS A 66 -7.46 4.33 -12.32
CA LYS A 66 -6.91 4.82 -13.58
C LYS A 66 -6.26 6.21 -13.46
N ALA A 67 -6.73 7.03 -12.51
CA ALA A 67 -6.24 8.39 -12.24
C ALA A 67 -5.23 8.45 -11.08
N ALA A 68 -5.27 7.48 -10.16
CA ALA A 68 -4.10 7.09 -9.41
C ALA A 68 -3.10 6.69 -10.49
N PRO A 69 -1.96 7.38 -10.59
CA PRO A 69 -0.89 6.83 -11.39
C PRO A 69 -0.70 5.42 -10.87
N ALA A 70 -0.71 4.44 -11.76
CA ALA A 70 -0.11 3.17 -11.44
C ALA A 70 1.27 3.45 -10.78
N PRO A 71 1.86 2.55 -9.97
CA PRO A 71 3.25 2.72 -9.58
C PRO A 71 4.20 2.91 -10.79
N ASP A 72 3.73 2.69 -12.01
CA ASP A 72 4.12 3.39 -13.22
C ASP A 72 3.72 4.88 -13.20
N THR A 73 4.51 5.66 -12.45
CA THR A 73 4.98 6.92 -13.00
C THR A 73 5.36 6.62 -14.45
N LYS A 74 4.71 7.32 -15.38
CA LYS A 74 5.23 7.53 -16.72
C LYS A 74 6.67 8.02 -16.56
N VAL A 75 7.62 7.08 -16.52
CA VAL A 75 9.01 7.33 -16.85
C VAL A 75 8.94 7.65 -18.33
N SER A 76 8.66 8.92 -18.59
CA SER A 76 8.74 9.59 -19.87
C SER A 76 10.00 9.08 -20.53
N GLY A 77 9.91 8.14 -21.48
CA GLY A 77 11.00 7.47 -22.19
C GLY A 77 12.40 7.99 -21.88
N THR A 78 12.88 7.78 -20.66
CA THR A 78 14.27 7.98 -20.33
C THR A 78 14.82 6.59 -20.55
N VAL A 79 15.80 6.49 -21.44
CA VAL A 79 16.90 5.55 -21.28
C VAL A 79 17.02 5.25 -19.78
N VAL A 80 16.74 4.02 -19.35
CA VAL A 80 16.94 3.64 -17.95
C VAL A 80 18.44 3.77 -17.75
N GLU A 81 18.87 4.95 -17.34
CA GLU A 81 20.26 5.21 -17.09
C GLU A 81 20.63 4.29 -15.93
N PRO A 82 21.68 3.47 -16.09
CA PRO A 82 22.12 2.63 -15.00
C PRO A 82 22.42 3.52 -13.79
N PRO A 83 22.18 3.02 -12.56
CA PRO A 83 22.53 3.77 -11.36
C PRO A 83 24.00 4.19 -11.47
N SER A 84 24.22 5.49 -11.33
CA SER A 84 25.51 6.17 -11.40
C SER A 84 26.35 5.97 -10.14
N MET A 85 25.72 5.61 -9.03
CA MET A 85 26.38 5.37 -7.74
C MET A 85 25.83 4.11 -7.05
N THR A 86 26.44 3.77 -5.91
CA THR A 86 25.99 2.65 -5.08
C THR A 86 24.75 3.06 -4.27
N ILE A 87 23.93 2.05 -3.93
CA ILE A 87 22.71 2.25 -3.15
C ILE A 87 22.99 2.89 -1.77
N TRP A 88 24.14 2.58 -1.16
CA TRP A 88 24.57 3.17 0.11
C TRP A 88 24.84 4.67 -0.02
N SER A 89 25.53 5.08 -1.08
CA SER A 89 25.84 6.50 -1.36
C SER A 89 24.57 7.28 -1.69
N ALA A 90 23.66 6.66 -2.46
CA ALA A 90 22.34 7.21 -2.73
C ALA A 90 21.55 7.42 -1.43
N ALA A 91 21.54 6.42 -0.54
CA ALA A 91 20.85 6.45 0.73
C ALA A 91 21.45 7.49 1.69
N ALA A 92 22.78 7.57 1.79
CA ALA A 92 23.49 8.56 2.61
C ALA A 92 23.23 10.00 2.16
N LYS A 93 23.04 10.23 0.85
CA LYS A 93 22.75 11.56 0.27
C LYS A 93 21.28 11.93 0.27
N GLY A 94 20.38 11.00 0.61
CA GLY A 94 18.95 11.24 0.49
C GLY A 94 18.46 11.29 -0.97
N ASN A 95 19.22 10.73 -1.93
CA ASN A 95 18.92 10.84 -3.36
C ASN A 95 17.81 9.85 -3.77
N ARG A 96 16.57 10.32 -3.66
CA ARG A 96 15.37 9.56 -4.04
C ARG A 96 15.47 8.95 -5.44
N LYS A 97 15.89 9.74 -6.44
CA LYS A 97 15.87 9.30 -7.85
C LYS A 97 16.78 8.10 -8.06
N GLU A 98 17.93 8.09 -7.41
CA GLU A 98 18.88 6.99 -7.49
C GLU A 98 18.35 5.73 -6.77
N ILE A 99 17.70 5.89 -5.61
CA ILE A 99 17.06 4.77 -4.92
C ILE A 99 15.96 4.15 -5.77
N GLU A 100 15.14 4.97 -6.44
CA GLU A 100 14.13 4.48 -7.39
C GLU A 100 14.77 3.72 -8.57
N LEU A 101 15.89 4.22 -9.12
CA LEU A 101 16.63 3.49 -10.15
C LEU A 101 17.14 2.14 -9.65
N HIS A 102 17.66 2.05 -8.43
CA HIS A 102 18.09 0.78 -7.83
C HIS A 102 16.93 -0.21 -7.64
N ILE A 103 15.76 0.29 -7.21
CA ILE A 103 14.54 -0.52 -7.06
C ILE A 103 14.11 -1.06 -8.42
N VAL A 104 14.05 -0.21 -9.45
CA VAL A 104 13.67 -0.62 -10.82
C VAL A 104 14.70 -1.58 -11.42
N ALA A 105 15.98 -1.39 -11.13
CA ALA A 105 17.06 -2.28 -11.55
C ALA A 105 17.06 -3.63 -10.81
N GLY A 106 16.24 -3.81 -9.77
CA GLY A 106 16.21 -5.03 -8.97
C GLY A 106 17.49 -5.23 -8.14
N THR A 107 18.15 -4.14 -7.75
CA THR A 107 19.31 -4.21 -6.85
C THR A 107 18.86 -4.74 -5.49
N ASP A 108 19.66 -5.61 -4.88
CA ASP A 108 19.43 -6.03 -3.51
C ASP A 108 19.55 -4.82 -2.55
N LEU A 109 18.43 -4.43 -1.94
CA LEU A 109 18.35 -3.30 -1.02
C LEU A 109 19.10 -3.55 0.29
N ASN A 110 19.31 -4.83 0.62
CA ASN A 110 20.02 -5.29 1.80
C ASN A 110 21.51 -5.57 1.52
N SER A 111 21.97 -5.30 0.30
CA SER A 111 23.36 -5.50 -0.09
C SER A 111 24.29 -4.78 0.90
N PRO A 112 25.21 -5.50 1.57
CA PRO A 112 26.11 -4.92 2.55
C PRO A 112 27.30 -4.23 1.88
N ASP A 113 27.74 -3.11 2.44
CA ASP A 113 29.03 -2.51 2.10
C ASP A 113 30.21 -3.25 2.76
N ASN A 114 31.41 -2.69 2.61
CA ASN A 114 32.65 -3.29 3.14
C ASN A 114 32.68 -3.42 4.68
N ILE A 115 31.79 -2.74 5.40
CA ILE A 115 31.66 -2.82 6.85
C ILE A 115 30.34 -3.47 7.28
N GLY A 116 29.64 -4.15 6.36
CA GLY A 116 28.42 -4.88 6.62
C GLY A 116 27.15 -4.02 6.57
N GLN A 117 27.25 -2.74 6.20
CA GLN A 117 26.12 -1.83 6.25
C GLN A 117 25.27 -1.90 4.99
N ALA A 118 23.98 -2.17 5.18
CA ALA A 118 22.96 -1.96 4.16
C ALA A 118 22.57 -0.47 4.00
N ALA A 119 21.84 -0.16 2.93
CA ALA A 119 21.37 1.19 2.62
C ALA A 119 20.57 1.85 3.77
N LEU A 120 19.86 1.06 4.59
CA LEU A 120 19.11 1.57 5.74
C LEU A 120 20.01 2.19 6.80
N HIS A 121 21.20 1.64 7.07
CA HIS A 121 22.14 2.22 8.05
C HIS A 121 22.57 3.63 7.64
N HIS A 122 22.90 3.79 6.36
CA HIS A 122 23.31 5.07 5.77
C HIS A 122 22.18 6.09 5.78
N ALA A 123 20.94 5.68 5.46
CA ALA A 123 19.78 6.56 5.54
C ALA A 123 19.44 6.96 6.98
N ALA A 124 19.55 6.02 7.94
CA ALA A 124 19.30 6.26 9.35
C ALA A 124 20.34 7.19 9.99
N ALA A 125 21.62 7.00 9.70
CA ALA A 125 22.70 7.87 10.18
C ALA A 125 22.50 9.35 9.76
N ASN A 126 21.93 9.57 8.56
CA ASN A 126 21.69 10.89 7.98
C ASN A 126 20.26 11.42 8.18
N ASN A 127 19.42 10.73 8.97
CA ASN A 127 18.03 11.12 9.24
C ASN A 127 17.15 11.24 7.97
N HIS A 128 17.41 10.42 6.96
CA HIS A 128 16.64 10.41 5.72
C HIS A 128 15.39 9.52 5.85
N THR A 129 14.43 9.97 6.67
CA THR A 129 13.17 9.26 6.97
C THR A 129 12.39 8.87 5.72
N TYR A 130 12.37 9.73 4.70
CA TYR A 130 11.71 9.43 3.42
C TYR A 130 12.37 8.26 2.70
N ILE A 131 13.71 8.20 2.66
CA ILE A 131 14.44 7.10 2.04
C ILE A 131 14.23 5.79 2.81
N ILE A 132 14.20 5.85 4.14
CA ILE A 132 13.91 4.67 4.98
C ILE A 132 12.52 4.12 4.64
N LYS A 133 11.49 4.98 4.60
CA LYS A 133 10.14 4.57 4.21
C LYS A 133 10.10 3.97 2.81
N LEU A 134 10.82 4.57 1.86
CA LEU A 134 10.89 4.08 0.48
C LEU A 134 11.54 2.69 0.41
N LEU A 135 12.66 2.47 1.10
CA LEU A 135 13.36 1.18 1.12
C LEU A 135 12.50 0.09 1.80
N LEU A 136 11.90 0.39 2.95
CA LEU A 136 11.02 -0.54 3.68
C LEU A 136 9.78 -0.92 2.87
N ALA A 137 9.15 0.05 2.20
CA ALA A 137 8.00 -0.20 1.33
C ALA A 137 8.34 -1.12 0.14
N ASN A 138 9.60 -1.20 -0.24
CA ASN A 138 10.11 -2.05 -1.32
C ASN A 138 10.81 -3.32 -0.82
N GLY A 139 10.58 -3.71 0.44
CA GLY A 139 11.02 -5.00 0.97
C GLY A 139 12.43 -5.05 1.53
N ALA A 140 13.06 -3.90 1.80
CA ALA A 140 14.29 -3.88 2.57
C ALA A 140 14.05 -4.36 4.01
N ASP A 141 14.99 -5.10 4.58
CA ASP A 141 14.89 -5.64 5.93
C ASP A 141 15.40 -4.61 6.96
N ALA A 142 14.53 -4.27 7.91
CA ALA A 142 14.85 -3.34 8.99
C ALA A 142 15.83 -3.93 10.02
N ASN A 143 15.96 -5.25 10.07
CA ASN A 143 16.76 -5.97 11.06
C ASN A 143 18.14 -6.35 10.55
N VAL A 144 18.54 -5.90 9.36
CA VAL A 144 19.92 -6.10 8.91
C VAL A 144 20.86 -5.42 9.90
N THR A 145 21.86 -6.17 10.34
CA THR A 145 22.92 -5.70 11.22
C THR A 145 24.21 -5.51 10.45
N ASP A 146 24.99 -4.50 10.81
CA ASP A 146 26.36 -4.33 10.32
C ASP A 146 27.34 -5.34 10.96
N ASN A 147 28.64 -5.23 10.62
CA ASN A 147 29.67 -6.13 11.16
C ASN A 147 29.88 -6.01 12.68
N LYS A 148 29.33 -4.97 13.33
CA LYS A 148 29.36 -4.79 14.78
C LYS A 148 28.10 -5.35 15.46
N GLY A 149 27.12 -5.79 14.67
CA GLY A 149 25.82 -6.22 15.16
C GLY A 149 24.84 -5.07 15.36
N ASP A 150 25.17 -3.85 14.91
CA ASP A 150 24.30 -2.68 15.07
C ASP A 150 23.28 -2.65 13.94
N THR A 151 22.00 -2.41 14.27
CA THR A 151 20.93 -2.20 13.28
C THR A 151 20.90 -0.75 12.80
N ALA A 152 20.15 -0.48 11.73
CA ALA A 152 19.88 0.89 11.29
C ALA A 152 19.26 1.77 12.40
N LEU A 153 18.47 1.16 13.30
CA LEU A 153 17.90 1.85 14.46
C LEU A 153 18.98 2.23 15.50
N ASP A 154 19.95 1.34 15.74
CA ASP A 154 21.04 1.62 16.67
C ASP A 154 21.94 2.75 16.15
N TRP A 155 22.14 2.80 14.83
CA TRP A 155 22.77 3.94 14.15
C TRP A 155 21.95 5.23 14.33
N ALA A 156 20.64 5.21 14.10
CA ALA A 156 19.82 6.40 14.36
C ALA A 156 19.99 6.92 15.79
N LYS A 157 20.02 6.03 16.78
CA LYS A 157 20.25 6.38 18.20
C LYS A 157 21.65 6.93 18.44
N SER A 158 22.70 6.31 17.90
CA SER A 158 24.09 6.75 18.11
C SER A 158 24.35 8.16 17.55
N TRP A 159 23.64 8.51 16.48
CA TRP A 159 23.71 9.83 15.84
C TRP A 159 22.63 10.82 16.34
N ASN A 160 21.88 10.46 17.39
CA ASN A 160 20.80 11.27 17.99
C ASN A 160 19.71 11.69 16.98
N ARG A 161 19.30 10.76 16.09
CA ARG A 161 18.27 10.96 15.07
C ARG A 161 16.90 10.53 15.61
N THR A 162 16.24 11.44 16.30
CA THR A 162 14.97 11.17 17.00
C THR A 162 13.77 10.93 16.08
N GLU A 163 13.84 11.29 14.79
CA GLU A 163 12.74 11.05 13.84
C GLU A 163 12.73 9.63 13.26
N VAL A 164 13.87 8.93 13.34
CA VAL A 164 14.04 7.55 12.85
C VAL A 164 13.98 6.54 14.02
N ALA A 165 14.21 7.01 15.25
CA ALA A 165 14.32 6.22 16.48
C ALA A 165 12.99 5.67 17.01
#